data_AF-A0A841YHK7-F1
#
_entry.id   AF-A0A841YHK7-F1
#
_cell.length_a   1.000
_cell.length_b   1.000
_cell.length_c   1.000
_cell.angle_alpha   90.00
_cell.angle_beta   90.00
_cell.angle_gamma   90.00
#
_symmetry.space_group_name_H-M   'P 1'
#
loop_
_entity.id
_entity.type
_entity.pdbx_description
1 polymer ?
#
loop_
_entity_poly.entity_id
_entity_poly.type
_entity_poly.pdbx_seq_one_letter_code
_entity_poly.pdbx_strand_id
1 'polypeptide(L)'
;MAGKMLKPQKKLLEQDHVLPYKIDVEGYLFQVVIFTKLGKISGITVLRSEDELASKEEALAVVQKLQKYNFYFEYLTKRTSIVKERDSTVAERIEQAQLILNNNILFGEKLQPEIDQLSLALEVYKQQQHKMDIYQEDIALLNEKIKEQGLIKEEDWKSAEDLSIAFMIAAYAQTIYLEATRDNRVTLAKWFHQNQKQLPAEERKALAKMVNVLSDTNGGLVFDQIISLLPLLEDGLLIDKTNPLPKRAQEFNMEYEAHCRFYKPNTNKISDLIRNE
;
A
#
# COMPACT_ATOMS: atom_id res chain seq x y z
N MET A 1 12.95 -44.66 -21.53
CA MET A 1 11.84 -44.19 -20.66
C MET A 1 11.72 -42.70 -20.90
N ALA A 2 10.67 -42.27 -21.60
CA ALA A 2 10.51 -40.88 -22.02
C ALA A 2 10.09 -40.03 -20.82
N GLY A 3 10.87 -39.00 -20.51
CA GLY A 3 10.51 -37.98 -19.53
C GLY A 3 9.16 -37.37 -19.90
N LYS A 4 8.32 -37.11 -18.89
CA LYS A 4 7.11 -36.30 -19.02
C LYS A 4 7.55 -34.87 -19.35
N MET A 5 7.93 -34.61 -20.61
CA MET A 5 8.04 -33.25 -21.11
C MET A 5 6.69 -32.58 -20.85
N LEU A 6 6.73 -31.43 -20.18
CA LEU A 6 5.63 -30.46 -20.14
C LEU A 6 5.00 -30.41 -21.52
N LYS A 7 3.82 -31.04 -21.70
CA LYS A 7 3.07 -30.89 -22.95
C LYS A 7 2.79 -29.39 -23.04
N PRO A 8 3.34 -28.67 -24.03
CA PRO A 8 2.97 -27.28 -24.20
C PRO A 8 1.53 -27.31 -24.69
N GLN A 9 0.58 -27.19 -23.76
CA GLN A 9 -0.75 -26.72 -24.11
C GLN A 9 -0.56 -25.26 -24.55
N LYS A 10 -0.03 -25.03 -25.76
CA LYS A 10 -0.02 -23.72 -26.41
C LYS A 10 -1.47 -23.37 -26.74
N LYS A 11 -2.23 -23.02 -25.71
CA LYS A 11 -3.44 -22.22 -25.86
C LYS A 11 -2.95 -20.91 -26.47
N LEU A 12 -3.49 -20.55 -27.64
CA LEU A 12 -3.13 -19.33 -28.36
C LEU A 12 -3.00 -18.14 -27.39
N LEU A 13 -1.91 -17.38 -27.49
CA LEU A 13 -1.62 -16.15 -26.73
C LEU A 13 -1.27 -16.33 -25.24
N GLU A 14 -0.92 -17.53 -24.80
CA GLU A 14 -0.39 -17.75 -23.45
C GLU A 14 1.12 -17.48 -23.39
N GLN A 15 1.56 -16.72 -22.39
CA GLN A 15 2.97 -16.45 -22.09
C GLN A 15 3.36 -17.15 -20.79
N ASP A 16 4.55 -17.75 -20.76
CA ASP A 16 5.13 -18.36 -19.57
C ASP A 16 6.16 -17.42 -18.92
N HIS A 17 6.09 -17.33 -17.59
CA HIS A 17 7.00 -16.53 -16.79
C HIS A 17 7.56 -17.41 -15.68
N VAL A 18 8.86 -17.72 -15.79
CA VAL A 18 9.59 -18.39 -14.73
C VAL A 18 9.91 -17.36 -13.65
N LEU A 19 9.51 -17.62 -12.40
CA LEU A 19 9.89 -16.73 -11.30
C LEU A 19 11.42 -16.71 -11.16
N PRO A 20 12.04 -15.54 -10.90
CA PRO A 20 13.49 -15.45 -10.81
C PRO A 20 14.06 -16.02 -9.51
N TYR A 21 13.22 -16.62 -8.66
CA TYR A 21 13.59 -17.22 -7.40
C TYR A 21 12.84 -18.54 -7.17
N LYS A 22 13.45 -19.40 -6.36
CA LYS A 22 12.87 -20.65 -5.87
C LYS A 22 12.20 -20.45 -4.51
N ILE A 23 11.24 -21.32 -4.22
CA ILE A 23 10.51 -21.34 -2.94
C ILE A 23 10.90 -22.61 -2.19
N ASP A 24 11.36 -22.46 -0.95
CA ASP A 24 11.59 -23.57 -0.03
C ASP A 24 10.29 -24.06 0.57
N VAL A 25 10.01 -25.36 0.48
CA VAL A 25 8.99 -26.05 1.27
C VAL A 25 9.63 -27.29 1.86
N GLU A 26 9.68 -27.36 3.20
CA GLU A 26 10.24 -28.50 3.95
C GLU A 26 11.68 -28.86 3.53
N GLY A 27 12.50 -27.86 3.18
CA GLY A 27 13.90 -28.04 2.77
C GLY A 27 14.09 -28.42 1.29
N TYR A 28 13.00 -28.50 0.52
CA TYR A 28 13.05 -28.69 -0.93
C TYR A 28 12.82 -27.37 -1.65
N LEU A 29 13.65 -27.09 -2.66
CA LEU A 29 13.58 -25.88 -3.46
C LEU A 29 12.78 -26.12 -4.74
N PHE A 30 11.69 -25.38 -4.91
CA PHE A 30 10.81 -25.50 -6.05
C PHE A 30 10.91 -24.29 -6.97
N GLN A 31 10.89 -24.54 -8.28
CA GLN A 31 10.81 -23.51 -9.32
C GLN A 31 9.35 -23.30 -9.72
N VAL A 32 8.91 -22.06 -9.84
CA VAL A 32 7.53 -21.73 -10.23
C VAL A 32 7.50 -21.13 -11.63
N VAL A 33 6.56 -21.61 -12.45
CA VAL A 33 6.25 -21.08 -13.78
C VAL A 33 4.80 -20.60 -13.78
N ILE A 34 4.59 -19.31 -14.05
CA ILE A 34 3.27 -18.68 -14.13
C ILE A 34 2.91 -18.49 -15.59
N PHE A 35 1.75 -18.99 -15.98
CA PHE A 35 1.18 -18.79 -17.31
C PHE A 35 0.18 -17.64 -17.27
N THR A 36 0.28 -16.72 -18.22
CA THR A 36 -0.65 -15.59 -18.36
C THR A 36 -1.28 -15.55 -19.74
N LYS A 37 -2.56 -15.16 -19.79
CA LYS A 37 -3.32 -14.91 -21.02
C LYS A 37 -4.09 -13.61 -20.89
N LEU A 38 -3.86 -12.65 -21.80
CA LEU A 38 -4.46 -11.31 -21.77
C LEU A 38 -4.27 -10.59 -20.41
N GLY A 39 -3.06 -10.72 -19.84
CA GLY A 39 -2.71 -10.10 -18.54
C GLY A 39 -3.31 -10.79 -17.31
N LYS A 40 -4.03 -11.90 -17.46
CA LYS A 40 -4.56 -12.69 -16.34
C LYS A 40 -3.80 -14.00 -16.19
N ILE A 41 -3.58 -14.44 -14.96
CA ILE A 41 -3.01 -15.76 -14.68
C ILE A 41 -3.98 -16.82 -15.21
N SER A 42 -3.49 -17.66 -16.12
CA SER A 42 -4.22 -18.78 -16.74
C SER A 42 -3.72 -20.14 -16.25
N GLY A 43 -2.62 -20.19 -15.53
CA GLY A 43 -2.17 -21.38 -14.82
C GLY A 43 -0.85 -21.20 -14.09
N ILE A 44 -0.53 -22.16 -13.23
CA ILE A 44 0.70 -22.21 -12.44
C ILE A 44 1.23 -23.64 -12.51
N THR A 45 2.52 -23.79 -12.77
CA THR A 45 3.24 -25.06 -12.67
C THR A 45 4.38 -24.92 -11.68
N VAL A 46 4.55 -25.94 -10.84
CA VAL A 46 5.64 -26.03 -9.87
C VAL A 46 6.56 -27.18 -10.23
N LEU A 47 7.86 -26.92 -10.33
CA LEU A 47 8.87 -27.91 -10.69
C LEU A 47 9.75 -28.22 -9.48
N ARG A 48 10.00 -29.50 -9.24
CA ARG A 48 10.96 -29.97 -8.23
C ARG A 48 12.39 -29.94 -8.77
N SER A 49 12.55 -30.23 -10.05
CA SER A 49 13.80 -30.11 -10.82
C SER A 49 13.47 -29.73 -12.27
N GLU A 50 14.48 -29.46 -13.11
CA GLU A 50 14.26 -28.99 -14.50
C GLU A 50 13.28 -29.86 -15.30
N ASP A 51 13.25 -31.16 -15.04
CA ASP A 51 12.42 -32.14 -15.75
C ASP A 51 11.35 -32.84 -14.89
N GLU A 52 11.14 -32.38 -13.64
CA GLU A 52 10.24 -33.05 -12.69
C GLU A 52 9.18 -32.10 -12.13
N LEU A 53 7.90 -32.45 -12.35
CA LEU A 53 6.77 -31.77 -11.73
C LEU A 53 6.72 -32.11 -10.24
N ALA A 54 6.46 -31.10 -9.40
CA ALA A 54 6.09 -31.32 -8.01
C ALA A 54 4.73 -32.06 -7.93
N SER A 55 4.49 -32.77 -6.83
CA SER A 55 3.16 -33.34 -6.55
C SER A 55 2.12 -32.22 -6.42
N LYS A 56 0.84 -32.58 -6.46
CA LYS A 56 -0.24 -31.59 -6.29
C LYS A 56 -0.20 -30.95 -4.90
N GLU A 57 0.13 -31.74 -3.87
CA GLU A 57 0.26 -31.30 -2.49
C GLU A 57 1.44 -30.32 -2.33
N GLU A 58 2.61 -30.66 -2.90
CA GLU A 58 3.81 -29.80 -2.90
C GLU A 58 3.53 -28.50 -3.64
N ALA A 59 2.93 -28.58 -4.83
CA ALA A 59 2.57 -27.42 -5.63
C ALA A 59 1.60 -26.48 -4.88
N LEU A 60 0.62 -27.05 -4.17
CA LEU A 60 -0.31 -26.28 -3.35
C LEU A 60 0.42 -25.54 -2.21
N ALA A 61 1.35 -26.20 -1.52
CA ALA A 61 2.13 -25.58 -0.45
C ALA A 61 3.03 -24.44 -0.96
N VAL A 62 3.68 -24.64 -2.11
CA VAL A 62 4.50 -23.61 -2.78
C VAL A 62 3.64 -22.40 -3.17
N VAL A 63 2.47 -22.65 -3.76
CA VAL A 63 1.54 -21.59 -4.18
C VAL A 63 0.97 -20.83 -2.98
N GLN A 64 0.70 -21.49 -1.85
CA GLN A 64 0.29 -20.81 -0.62
C GLN A 64 1.36 -19.82 -0.14
N LYS A 65 2.64 -20.22 -0.12
CA LYS A 65 3.73 -19.30 0.23
C LYS A 65 3.79 -18.11 -0.72
N LEU A 66 3.65 -18.35 -2.03
CA LEU A 66 3.62 -17.27 -3.03
C LEU A 66 2.43 -16.31 -2.82
N GLN A 67 1.25 -16.82 -2.51
CA GLN A 67 0.09 -15.98 -2.19
C GLN A 67 0.32 -15.16 -0.92
N LYS A 68 0.95 -15.72 0.12
CA LYS A 68 1.32 -14.98 1.33
C LYS A 68 2.27 -13.83 0.99
N TYR A 69 3.30 -14.10 0.17
CA TYR A 69 4.23 -13.07 -0.27
C TYR A 69 3.53 -11.94 -1.03
N ASN A 70 2.63 -12.29 -1.97
CA ASN A 70 1.86 -11.30 -2.73
C ASN A 70 0.93 -10.47 -1.84
N PHE A 71 0.31 -11.10 -0.83
CA PHE A 71 -0.54 -10.41 0.15
C PHE A 71 0.22 -9.28 0.87
N TYR A 72 1.48 -9.50 1.25
CA TYR A 72 2.27 -8.50 1.98
C TYR A 72 2.33 -7.13 1.29
N PHE A 73 2.31 -7.10 -0.04
CA PHE A 73 2.48 -5.88 -0.84
C PHE A 73 1.30 -5.59 -1.78
N GLU A 74 0.17 -6.28 -1.61
CA GLU A 74 -1.02 -6.09 -2.45
C GLU A 74 -1.56 -4.67 -2.31
N TYR A 75 -1.66 -4.15 -1.08
CA TYR A 75 -2.14 -2.80 -0.83
C TYR A 75 -1.22 -1.74 -1.46
N LEU A 76 0.10 -1.88 -1.28
CA LEU A 76 1.09 -0.99 -1.90
C LEU A 76 0.89 -0.96 -3.43
N THR A 77 0.79 -2.12 -4.07
CA THR A 77 0.56 -2.23 -5.52
C THR A 77 -0.69 -1.48 -5.97
N LYS A 78 -1.81 -1.64 -5.23
CA LYS A 78 -3.07 -0.93 -5.52
C LYS A 78 -2.92 0.58 -5.32
N ARG A 79 -2.30 1.01 -4.22
CA ARG A 79 -2.07 2.42 -3.91
C ARG A 79 -1.23 3.10 -4.99
N THR A 80 -0.09 2.51 -5.36
CA THR A 80 0.80 3.04 -6.42
C THR A 80 0.07 3.18 -7.75
N SER A 81 -0.83 2.24 -8.09
CA SER A 81 -1.61 2.32 -9.34
C SER A 81 -2.59 3.50 -9.39
N ILE A 82 -3.13 3.90 -8.24
CA ILE A 82 -4.17 4.92 -8.12
C ILE A 82 -3.56 6.31 -7.91
N VAL A 83 -2.60 6.42 -6.99
CA VAL A 83 -2.04 7.70 -6.52
C VAL A 83 -0.76 8.06 -7.27
N LYS A 84 0.05 7.05 -7.67
CA LYS A 84 1.40 7.22 -8.23
C LYS A 84 2.29 8.06 -7.30
N GLU A 85 3.36 8.66 -7.82
CA GLU A 85 4.32 9.53 -7.09
C GLU A 85 3.74 10.91 -6.67
N ARG A 86 2.42 11.10 -6.82
CA ARG A 86 1.78 12.39 -6.54
C ARG A 86 1.68 12.67 -5.05
N ASP A 87 1.62 11.65 -4.20
CA ASP A 87 1.50 11.80 -2.76
C ASP A 87 2.77 12.39 -2.12
N SER A 88 3.96 11.94 -2.52
CA SER A 88 5.24 12.54 -2.11
C SER A 88 5.37 13.98 -2.59
N THR A 89 5.02 14.26 -3.84
CA THR A 89 5.01 15.64 -4.38
C THR A 89 4.05 16.55 -3.60
N VAL A 90 2.88 16.03 -3.20
CA VAL A 90 1.93 16.78 -2.38
C VAL A 90 2.48 17.01 -0.97
N ALA A 91 3.18 16.04 -0.37
CA ALA A 91 3.80 16.18 0.94
C ALA A 91 4.83 17.32 0.97
N GLU A 92 5.71 17.40 -0.03
CA GLU A 92 6.68 18.49 -0.16
C GLU A 92 5.99 19.85 -0.30
N ARG A 93 4.93 19.93 -1.10
CA ARG A 93 4.18 21.17 -1.30
C ARG A 93 3.48 21.63 -0.02
N ILE A 94 2.97 20.70 0.79
CA ILE A 94 2.40 20.97 2.11
C ILE A 94 3.50 21.51 3.03
N GLU A 95 4.66 20.86 3.09
CA GLU A 95 5.77 21.27 3.94
C GLU A 95 6.18 22.74 3.67
N GLN A 96 6.24 23.13 2.40
CA GLN A 96 6.58 24.49 1.98
C GLN A 96 5.48 25.54 2.19
N ALA A 97 4.27 25.16 2.60
CA ALA A 97 3.11 26.06 2.66
C ALA A 97 2.42 26.08 4.04
N GLN A 98 2.53 25.00 4.83
CA GLN A 98 1.77 24.78 6.07
C GLN A 98 2.04 25.80 7.18
N LEU A 99 3.21 26.45 7.22
CA LEU A 99 3.60 27.34 8.32
C LEU A 99 2.55 28.43 8.61
N ILE A 100 1.83 28.89 7.58
CA ILE A 100 0.77 29.90 7.73
C ILE A 100 -0.39 29.45 8.63
N LEU A 101 -0.64 28.14 8.73
CA LEU A 101 -1.70 27.58 9.57
C LEU A 101 -1.42 27.73 11.07
N ASN A 102 -0.16 27.93 11.45
CA ASN A 102 0.24 28.11 12.86
C ASN A 102 0.08 29.57 13.34
N ASN A 103 -0.40 30.47 12.50
CA ASN A 103 -0.60 31.86 12.88
C ASN A 103 -1.99 32.05 13.53
N ASN A 104 -2.01 31.91 14.86
CA ASN A 104 -3.24 31.94 15.66
C ASN A 104 -3.99 33.29 15.63
N ILE A 105 -3.32 34.36 15.21
CA ILE A 105 -3.93 35.70 15.10
C ILE A 105 -4.85 35.78 13.87
N LEU A 106 -4.59 34.97 12.83
CA LEU A 106 -5.32 35.06 11.56
C LEU A 106 -6.74 34.52 11.63
N PHE A 107 -6.95 33.39 12.33
CA PHE A 107 -8.18 32.61 12.19
C PHE A 107 -9.21 32.90 13.29
N GLY A 108 -8.77 33.48 14.41
CA GLY A 108 -9.64 33.78 15.56
C GLY A 108 -10.19 32.52 16.26
N GLU A 109 -10.81 32.70 17.42
CA GLU A 109 -11.16 31.59 18.34
C GLU A 109 -12.11 30.53 17.76
N LYS A 110 -12.96 30.91 16.80
CA LYS A 110 -13.95 29.99 16.22
C LYS A 110 -13.37 29.05 15.17
N LEU A 111 -12.47 29.55 14.32
CA LEU A 111 -11.90 28.76 13.23
C LEU A 111 -10.60 28.08 13.64
N GLN A 112 -9.88 28.62 14.63
CA GLN A 112 -8.60 28.08 15.08
C GLN A 112 -8.64 26.57 15.38
N PRO A 113 -9.66 26.01 16.06
CA PRO A 113 -9.69 24.57 16.33
C PRO A 113 -9.71 23.70 15.07
N GLU A 114 -10.42 24.12 14.01
CA GLU A 114 -10.46 23.40 12.74
C GLU A 114 -9.11 23.47 12.01
N ILE A 115 -8.42 24.62 12.12
CA ILE A 115 -7.09 24.85 11.55
C ILE A 115 -6.04 24.03 12.29
N ASP A 116 -6.11 23.94 13.61
CA ASP A 116 -5.20 23.13 14.42
C ASP A 116 -5.33 21.64 14.05
N GLN A 117 -6.56 21.15 13.91
CA GLN A 117 -6.82 19.78 13.45
C GLN A 117 -6.31 19.54 12.03
N LEU A 118 -6.52 20.49 11.11
CA LEU A 118 -6.02 20.40 9.75
C LEU A 118 -4.49 20.41 9.72
N SER A 119 -3.85 21.29 10.49
CA SER A 119 -2.38 21.36 10.60
C SER A 119 -1.82 20.05 11.14
N LEU A 120 -2.45 19.47 12.17
CA LEU A 120 -2.07 18.16 12.69
C LEU A 120 -2.21 17.05 11.64
N ALA A 121 -3.34 17.00 10.91
CA ALA A 121 -3.53 15.99 9.88
C ALA A 121 -2.53 16.12 8.73
N LEU A 122 -2.14 17.33 8.36
CA LEU A 122 -1.10 17.59 7.36
C LEU A 122 0.29 17.22 7.86
N GLU A 123 0.57 17.41 9.16
CA GLU A 123 1.80 16.95 9.78
C GLU A 123 1.88 15.41 9.76
N VAL A 124 0.80 14.74 10.18
CA VAL A 124 0.69 13.28 10.07
C VAL A 124 0.86 12.83 8.62
N TYR A 125 0.21 13.52 7.67
CA TYR A 125 0.31 13.18 6.25
C TYR A 125 1.75 13.15 5.76
N LYS A 126 2.52 14.22 6.01
CA LYS A 126 3.93 14.31 5.60
C LYS A 126 4.79 13.25 6.27
N GLN A 127 4.66 13.10 7.59
CA GLN A 127 5.47 12.15 8.35
C GLN A 127 5.23 10.71 7.92
N GLN A 128 3.97 10.33 7.72
CA GLN A 128 3.65 8.97 7.26
C GLN A 128 4.02 8.77 5.78
N GLN A 129 3.89 9.79 4.93
CA GLN A 129 4.35 9.72 3.54
C GLN A 129 5.85 9.44 3.48
N HIS A 130 6.64 10.21 4.22
CA HIS A 130 8.10 10.01 4.27
C HIS A 130 8.48 8.59 4.73
N LYS A 131 7.81 8.05 5.75
CA LYS A 131 8.01 6.66 6.18
C LYS A 131 7.67 5.65 5.09
N MET A 132 6.52 5.84 4.42
CA MET A 132 6.10 4.96 3.34
C MET A 132 7.04 5.01 2.15
N ASP A 133 7.63 6.16 1.83
CA ASP A 133 8.61 6.29 0.76
C ASP A 133 9.86 5.47 1.08
N ILE A 134 10.38 5.55 2.33
CA ILE A 134 11.48 4.70 2.81
C ILE A 134 11.12 3.21 2.72
N TYR A 135 9.93 2.83 3.21
CA TYR A 135 9.51 1.42 3.17
C TYR A 135 9.34 0.90 1.73
N GLN A 136 8.92 1.73 0.78
CA GLN A 136 8.86 1.36 -0.63
C GLN A 136 10.24 1.08 -1.21
N GLU A 137 11.24 1.90 -0.86
CA GLU A 137 12.63 1.67 -1.22
C GLU A 137 13.15 0.36 -0.61
N ASP A 138 12.90 0.12 0.68
CA ASP A 138 13.30 -1.12 1.36
C ASP A 138 12.65 -2.37 0.75
N ILE A 139 11.36 -2.28 0.36
CA ILE A 139 10.65 -3.35 -0.35
C ILE A 139 11.26 -3.59 -1.73
N ALA A 140 11.63 -2.53 -2.46
CA ALA A 140 12.29 -2.66 -3.76
C ALA A 140 13.65 -3.38 -3.60
N LEU A 141 14.47 -2.96 -2.64
CA LEU A 141 15.76 -3.57 -2.33
C LEU A 141 15.62 -5.03 -1.89
N LEU A 142 14.60 -5.37 -1.09
CA LEU A 142 14.32 -6.75 -0.72
C LEU A 142 14.01 -7.62 -1.95
N ASN A 143 13.18 -7.11 -2.85
CA ASN A 143 12.82 -7.82 -4.09
C ASN A 143 14.04 -8.02 -5.01
N GLU A 144 14.91 -7.01 -5.12
CA GLU A 144 16.18 -7.10 -5.86
C GLU A 144 17.10 -8.15 -5.23
N LYS A 145 17.28 -8.11 -3.91
CA LYS A 145 18.07 -9.10 -3.16
C LYS A 145 17.56 -10.52 -3.41
N ILE A 146 16.25 -10.76 -3.30
CA ILE A 146 15.64 -12.08 -3.55
C ILE A 146 15.91 -12.55 -4.98
N LYS A 147 15.81 -11.63 -5.95
CA LYS A 147 16.07 -11.91 -7.36
C LYS A 147 17.53 -12.31 -7.61
N GLU A 148 18.49 -11.59 -7.02
CA GLU A 148 19.92 -11.90 -7.15
C GLU A 148 20.29 -13.21 -6.44
N GLN A 149 19.68 -13.45 -5.27
CA GLN A 149 19.88 -14.65 -4.48
C GLN A 149 19.27 -15.91 -5.13
N GLY A 150 18.20 -15.75 -5.91
CA GLY A 150 17.50 -16.85 -6.58
C GLY A 150 16.68 -17.75 -5.65
N LEU A 151 16.46 -17.35 -4.39
CA LEU A 151 15.55 -18.02 -3.45
C LEU A 151 15.06 -17.03 -2.38
N ILE A 152 13.92 -17.32 -1.73
CA ILE A 152 13.44 -16.54 -0.58
C ILE A 152 13.84 -17.26 0.71
N LYS A 153 14.76 -16.68 1.49
CA LYS A 153 15.18 -17.24 2.79
C LYS A 153 14.23 -16.86 3.91
N GLU A 154 14.37 -17.51 5.06
CA GLU A 154 13.59 -17.21 6.26
C GLU A 154 13.71 -15.74 6.70
N GLU A 155 14.92 -15.16 6.64
CA GLU A 155 15.10 -13.74 6.93
C GLU A 155 14.37 -12.82 5.94
N ASP A 156 14.20 -13.24 4.68
CA ASP A 156 13.52 -12.47 3.65
C ASP A 156 12.00 -12.49 3.88
N TRP A 157 11.45 -13.64 4.31
CA TRP A 157 10.05 -13.76 4.73
C TRP A 157 9.72 -12.84 5.90
N LYS A 158 10.58 -12.87 6.93
CA LYS A 158 10.41 -12.00 8.09
C LYS A 158 10.50 -10.53 7.71
N SER A 159 11.47 -10.16 6.87
CA SER A 159 11.63 -8.78 6.40
C SER A 159 10.40 -8.32 5.61
N ALA A 160 9.85 -9.17 4.73
CA ALA A 160 8.65 -8.84 3.98
C ALA A 160 7.42 -8.63 4.88
N GLU A 161 7.26 -9.46 5.91
CA GLU A 161 6.18 -9.33 6.89
C GLU A 161 6.31 -8.04 7.71
N ASP A 162 7.49 -7.76 8.25
CA ASP A 162 7.77 -6.56 9.04
C ASP A 162 7.56 -5.28 8.20
N LEU A 163 8.01 -5.28 6.94
CA LEU A 163 7.80 -4.17 6.00
C LEU A 163 6.32 -3.99 5.64
N SER A 164 5.58 -5.08 5.44
CA SER A 164 4.12 -5.02 5.20
C SER A 164 3.39 -4.38 6.38
N ILE A 165 3.70 -4.79 7.61
CA ILE A 165 3.13 -4.21 8.83
C ILE A 165 3.46 -2.72 8.93
N ALA A 166 4.74 -2.36 8.81
CA ALA A 166 5.18 -0.97 8.91
C ALA A 166 4.51 -0.06 7.86
N PHE A 167 4.43 -0.52 6.61
CA PHE A 167 3.79 0.21 5.52
C PHE A 167 2.30 0.44 5.78
N MET A 168 1.59 -0.60 6.18
CA MET A 168 0.14 -0.55 6.37
C MET A 168 -0.26 0.31 7.56
N ILE A 169 0.51 0.27 8.65
CA ILE A 169 0.33 1.17 9.80
C ILE A 169 0.47 2.63 9.39
N ALA A 170 1.53 2.96 8.63
CA ALA A 170 1.75 4.32 8.14
C ALA A 170 0.62 4.77 7.19
N ALA A 171 0.22 3.89 6.25
CA ALA A 171 -0.85 4.16 5.31
C ALA A 171 -2.20 4.41 6.00
N TYR A 172 -2.54 3.62 7.02
CA TYR A 172 -3.79 3.78 7.75
C TYR A 172 -3.82 5.07 8.56
N ALA A 173 -2.75 5.35 9.32
CA ALA A 173 -2.65 6.61 10.06
C ALA A 173 -2.78 7.83 9.13
N GLN A 174 -2.12 7.82 7.97
CA GLN A 174 -2.29 8.88 6.98
C GLN A 174 -3.75 9.01 6.54
N THR A 175 -4.39 7.89 6.21
CA THR A 175 -5.73 7.86 5.59
C THR A 175 -6.81 8.37 6.53
N ILE A 176 -6.83 7.92 7.80
CA ILE A 176 -7.89 8.31 8.74
C ILE A 176 -7.80 9.79 9.15
N TYR A 177 -6.61 10.36 9.21
CA TYR A 177 -6.42 11.79 9.51
C TYR A 177 -6.83 12.67 8.32
N LEU A 178 -6.56 12.22 7.09
CA LEU A 178 -7.06 12.90 5.89
C LEU A 178 -8.59 12.86 5.79
N GLU A 179 -9.20 11.73 6.13
CA GLU A 179 -10.65 11.57 6.14
C GLU A 179 -11.30 12.49 7.19
N ALA A 180 -10.79 12.48 8.42
CA ALA A 180 -11.34 13.27 9.52
C ALA A 180 -11.28 14.78 9.31
N THR A 181 -10.35 15.26 8.47
CA THR A 181 -10.16 16.70 8.18
C THR A 181 -10.68 17.12 6.82
N ARG A 182 -11.53 16.29 6.18
CA ARG A 182 -12.11 16.59 4.86
C ARG A 182 -12.86 17.91 4.83
N ASP A 183 -13.73 18.13 5.81
CA ASP A 183 -14.54 19.35 5.88
C ASP A 183 -13.71 20.59 6.25
N ASN A 184 -12.69 20.43 7.11
CA ASN A 184 -11.80 21.53 7.51
C ASN A 184 -11.08 22.15 6.30
N ARG A 185 -10.71 21.34 5.29
CA ARG A 185 -10.12 21.84 4.03
C ARG A 185 -11.08 22.77 3.27
N VAL A 186 -12.35 22.37 3.21
CA VAL A 186 -13.41 23.16 2.57
C VAL A 186 -13.70 24.43 3.37
N THR A 187 -13.73 24.35 4.70
CA THR A 187 -13.91 25.53 5.55
C THR A 187 -12.78 26.54 5.36
N LEU A 188 -11.52 26.09 5.36
CA LEU A 188 -10.37 26.97 5.14
C LEU A 188 -10.44 27.67 3.78
N ALA A 189 -10.76 26.95 2.72
CA ALA A 189 -10.89 27.53 1.38
C ALA A 189 -12.00 28.59 1.33
N LYS A 190 -13.18 28.28 1.88
CA LYS A 190 -14.31 29.22 1.97
C LYS A 190 -13.94 30.47 2.78
N TRP A 191 -13.34 30.28 3.95
CA TRP A 191 -12.92 31.38 4.82
C TRP A 191 -11.88 32.27 4.13
N PHE A 192 -10.89 31.69 3.46
CA PHE A 192 -9.90 32.45 2.70
C PHE A 192 -10.56 33.31 1.62
N HIS A 193 -11.47 32.75 0.83
CA HIS A 193 -12.15 33.51 -0.23
C HIS A 193 -12.98 34.69 0.30
N GLN A 194 -13.58 34.54 1.48
CA GLN A 194 -14.36 35.59 2.14
C GLN A 194 -13.48 36.69 2.73
N ASN A 195 -12.32 36.34 3.28
CA ASN A 195 -11.49 37.26 4.08
C ASN A 195 -10.23 37.78 3.37
N GLN A 196 -9.84 37.20 2.23
CA GLN A 196 -8.58 37.51 1.52
C GLN A 196 -8.32 39.00 1.24
N LYS A 197 -9.36 39.84 1.09
CA LYS A 197 -9.19 41.27 0.83
C LYS A 197 -8.76 42.05 2.07
N GLN A 198 -9.01 41.51 3.26
CA GLN A 198 -8.71 42.14 4.55
C GLN A 198 -7.37 41.64 5.12
N LEU A 199 -6.83 40.55 4.57
CA LEU A 199 -5.54 40.00 4.97
C LEU A 199 -4.37 40.86 4.49
N PRO A 200 -3.31 41.01 5.30
CA PRO A 200 -2.08 41.64 4.82
C PRO A 200 -1.46 40.81 3.68
N ALA A 201 -0.63 41.46 2.87
CA ALA A 201 -0.22 40.94 1.57
C ALA A 201 0.56 39.61 1.66
N GLU A 202 1.43 39.47 2.67
CA GLU A 202 2.26 38.28 2.86
C GLU A 202 1.42 37.08 3.31
N GLU A 203 0.58 37.25 4.33
CA GLU A 203 -0.30 36.21 4.85
C GLU A 203 -1.32 35.78 3.80
N ARG A 204 -1.86 36.73 3.03
CA ARG A 204 -2.73 36.45 1.90
C ARG A 204 -2.04 35.56 0.86
N LYS A 205 -0.79 35.86 0.51
CA LYS A 205 -0.02 35.09 -0.47
C LYS A 205 0.32 33.69 0.05
N ALA A 206 0.75 33.59 1.30
CA ALA A 206 1.05 32.32 1.95
C ALA A 206 -0.19 31.43 2.06
N LEU A 207 -1.32 31.99 2.46
CA LEU A 207 -2.58 31.26 2.58
C LEU A 207 -3.16 30.87 1.22
N ALA A 208 -3.03 31.73 0.21
CA ALA A 208 -3.38 31.38 -1.17
C ALA A 208 -2.58 30.16 -1.67
N LYS A 209 -1.28 30.10 -1.37
CA LYS A 209 -0.44 28.94 -1.68
C LYS A 209 -0.97 27.69 -0.98
N MET A 210 -1.28 27.78 0.32
CA MET A 210 -1.80 26.66 1.09
C MET A 210 -3.15 26.16 0.56
N VAL A 211 -4.11 27.06 0.32
CA VAL A 211 -5.43 26.71 -0.25
C VAL A 211 -5.28 26.05 -1.62
N ASN A 212 -4.37 26.56 -2.45
CA ASN A 212 -4.10 25.95 -3.76
C ASN A 212 -3.52 24.53 -3.63
N VAL A 213 -2.60 24.30 -2.69
CA VAL A 213 -2.06 22.96 -2.42
C VAL A 213 -3.17 22.00 -1.99
N LEU A 214 -4.12 22.44 -1.17
CA LEU A 214 -5.22 21.61 -0.66
C LEU A 214 -6.39 21.44 -1.64
N SER A 215 -6.44 22.23 -2.72
CA SER A 215 -7.54 22.22 -3.68
C SER A 215 -7.71 20.87 -4.38
N ASP A 216 -8.93 20.58 -4.84
CA ASP A 216 -9.28 19.37 -5.59
C ASP A 216 -8.37 19.15 -6.80
N THR A 217 -7.93 20.22 -7.46
CA THR A 217 -7.03 20.15 -8.63
C THR A 217 -5.58 19.79 -8.30
N ASN A 218 -5.17 19.89 -7.02
CA ASN A 218 -3.83 19.53 -6.55
C ASN A 218 -3.92 18.40 -5.52
N GLY A 219 -3.84 18.73 -4.23
CA GLY A 219 -3.82 17.76 -3.15
C GLY A 219 -5.17 17.09 -2.92
N GLY A 220 -6.29 17.77 -3.16
CA GLY A 220 -7.63 17.25 -2.87
C GLY A 220 -7.95 15.94 -3.60
N LEU A 221 -7.68 15.86 -4.91
CA LEU A 221 -7.83 14.61 -5.67
C LEU A 221 -6.95 13.48 -5.12
N VAL A 222 -5.70 13.80 -4.77
CA VAL A 222 -4.76 12.82 -4.18
C VAL A 222 -5.28 12.33 -2.82
N PHE A 223 -5.75 13.23 -1.96
CA PHE A 223 -6.33 12.87 -0.67
C PHE A 223 -7.58 12.01 -0.84
N ASP A 224 -8.46 12.36 -1.76
CA ASP A 224 -9.68 11.59 -2.02
C ASP A 224 -9.38 10.20 -2.57
N GLN A 225 -8.36 10.08 -3.42
CA GLN A 225 -7.85 8.80 -3.89
C GLN A 225 -7.30 7.95 -2.74
N ILE A 226 -6.51 8.54 -1.82
CA ILE A 226 -6.02 7.84 -0.62
C ILE A 226 -7.18 7.41 0.27
N ILE A 227 -8.13 8.30 0.56
CA ILE A 227 -9.32 8.01 1.37
C ILE A 227 -10.14 6.88 0.74
N SER A 228 -10.24 6.83 -0.59
CA SER A 228 -10.97 5.75 -1.29
C SER A 228 -10.39 4.36 -1.07
N LEU A 229 -9.14 4.25 -0.62
CA LEU A 229 -8.46 3.00 -0.30
C LEU A 229 -8.72 2.52 1.13
N LEU A 230 -9.32 3.34 1.99
CA LEU A 230 -9.61 2.99 3.38
C LEU A 230 -10.35 1.65 3.53
N PRO A 231 -11.37 1.31 2.72
CA PRO A 231 -12.04 0.01 2.83
C PRO A 231 -11.12 -1.18 2.59
N LEU A 232 -10.05 -1.02 1.80
CA LEU A 232 -9.07 -2.08 1.57
C LEU A 232 -8.11 -2.25 2.76
N LEU A 233 -7.85 -1.18 3.51
CA LEU A 233 -7.04 -1.25 4.73
C LEU A 233 -7.81 -1.97 5.85
N GLU A 234 -9.11 -1.69 5.97
CA GLU A 234 -9.95 -2.23 7.04
C GLU A 234 -10.58 -3.59 6.71
N ASP A 235 -10.30 -4.16 5.53
CA ASP A 235 -10.94 -5.40 5.08
C ASP A 235 -10.64 -6.57 6.04
N GLY A 236 -11.69 -7.17 6.58
CA GLY A 236 -11.59 -8.27 7.53
C GLY A 236 -11.06 -7.90 8.92
N LEU A 237 -10.88 -6.61 9.25
CA LEU A 237 -10.42 -6.14 10.56
C LEU A 237 -11.57 -5.64 11.43
N LEU A 238 -11.46 -5.85 12.74
CA LEU A 238 -12.44 -5.37 13.72
C LEU A 238 -11.96 -4.06 14.34
N ILE A 239 -12.37 -2.93 13.75
CA ILE A 239 -11.94 -1.60 14.19
C ILE A 239 -13.16 -0.76 14.58
N ASP A 240 -13.14 -0.17 15.78
CA ASP A 240 -14.20 0.72 16.23
C ASP A 240 -13.97 2.14 15.70
N LYS A 241 -14.78 2.52 14.71
CA LYS A 241 -14.72 3.83 14.05
C LYS A 241 -15.19 4.99 14.93
N THR A 242 -15.77 4.72 16.08
CA THR A 242 -16.18 5.75 17.05
C THR A 242 -15.03 6.17 17.98
N ASN A 243 -13.95 5.39 18.04
CA ASN A 243 -12.77 5.73 18.81
C ASN A 243 -12.09 7.00 18.27
N PRO A 244 -11.48 7.83 19.16
CA PRO A 244 -10.61 8.92 18.72
C PRO A 244 -9.47 8.41 17.83
N LEU A 245 -9.02 9.23 16.86
CA LEU A 245 -8.04 8.84 15.84
C LEU A 245 -6.79 8.14 16.40
N PRO A 246 -6.14 8.60 17.49
CA PRO A 246 -4.97 7.91 18.03
C PRO A 246 -5.28 6.49 18.51
N LYS A 247 -6.44 6.28 19.14
CA LYS A 247 -6.88 4.97 19.63
C LYS A 247 -7.30 4.07 18.47
N ARG A 248 -8.01 4.61 17.48
CA ARG A 248 -8.37 3.89 16.25
C ARG A 248 -7.13 3.43 15.46
N ALA A 249 -6.07 4.26 15.41
CA ALA A 249 -4.79 3.87 14.82
C ALA A 249 -4.11 2.74 15.62
N GLN A 250 -4.11 2.80 16.95
CA GLN A 250 -3.54 1.73 17.78
C GLN A 250 -4.29 0.39 17.62
N GLU A 251 -5.63 0.44 17.56
CA GLU A 251 -6.46 -0.74 17.32
C GLU A 251 -6.16 -1.37 15.96
N PHE A 252 -6.07 -0.55 14.90
CA PHE A 252 -5.64 -1.02 13.58
C PHE A 252 -4.26 -1.69 13.63
N ASN A 253 -3.28 -1.08 14.30
CA ASN A 253 -1.93 -1.64 14.37
C ASN A 253 -1.96 -3.06 14.96
N MET A 254 -2.71 -3.25 16.04
CA MET A 254 -2.85 -4.56 16.69
C MET A 254 -3.57 -5.58 15.79
N GLU A 255 -4.72 -5.19 15.23
CA GLU A 255 -5.53 -6.06 14.38
C GLU A 255 -4.80 -6.45 13.09
N TYR A 256 -4.15 -5.49 12.43
CA TYR A 256 -3.41 -5.75 11.20
C TYR A 256 -2.15 -6.58 11.43
N GLU A 257 -1.39 -6.32 12.51
CA GLU A 257 -0.22 -7.14 12.87
C GLU A 257 -0.63 -8.60 13.10
N ALA A 258 -1.73 -8.84 13.83
CA ALA A 258 -2.27 -10.17 14.02
C ALA A 258 -2.75 -10.79 12.70
N HIS A 259 -3.51 -10.04 11.90
CA HIS A 259 -4.01 -10.49 10.60
C HIS A 259 -2.88 -10.91 9.67
N CYS A 260 -1.83 -10.09 9.57
CA CYS A 260 -0.66 -10.31 8.72
C CYS A 260 0.10 -11.58 9.12
N ARG A 261 0.38 -11.75 10.42
CA ARG A 261 1.10 -12.91 10.95
C ARG A 261 0.37 -14.23 10.76
N PHE A 262 -0.95 -14.21 10.97
CA PHE A 262 -1.80 -15.39 10.87
C PHE A 262 -2.51 -15.55 9.53
N TYR A 263 -2.13 -14.73 8.53
CA TYR A 263 -2.76 -14.75 7.21
C TYR A 263 -2.65 -16.13 6.58
N LYS A 264 -3.81 -16.67 6.19
CA LYS A 264 -3.93 -17.93 5.46
C LYS A 264 -4.60 -17.65 4.11
N PRO A 265 -3.86 -17.78 2.99
CA PRO A 265 -4.42 -17.56 1.67
C PRO A 265 -5.64 -18.44 1.39
N ASN A 266 -6.66 -17.89 0.73
CA ASN A 266 -7.77 -18.69 0.22
C ASN A 266 -7.30 -19.48 -1.02
N THR A 267 -7.16 -20.80 -0.85
CA THR A 267 -6.61 -21.69 -1.87
C THR A 267 -7.62 -22.14 -2.91
N ASN A 268 -8.93 -22.02 -2.63
CA ASN A 268 -9.97 -22.57 -3.51
C ASN A 268 -9.88 -22.00 -4.93
N LYS A 269 -9.69 -20.67 -5.05
CA LYS A 269 -9.63 -20.00 -6.35
C LYS A 269 -8.35 -20.27 -7.16
N ILE A 270 -7.24 -20.56 -6.49
CA ILE A 270 -5.94 -20.77 -7.16
C ILE A 270 -5.65 -22.25 -7.38
N SER A 271 -6.26 -23.15 -6.60
CA SER A 271 -6.10 -24.59 -6.78
C SER A 271 -6.48 -25.05 -8.20
N ASP A 272 -7.50 -24.44 -8.81
CA ASP A 272 -7.93 -24.69 -10.19
C ASP A 272 -6.92 -24.20 -11.25
N LEU A 273 -5.99 -23.31 -10.87
CA LEU A 273 -4.93 -22.79 -11.75
C LEU A 273 -3.67 -23.67 -11.70
N ILE A 274 -3.51 -24.55 -10.70
CA ILE A 274 -2.34 -25.42 -10.57
C ILE A 274 -2.45 -26.57 -11.60
N ARG A 275 -1.43 -26.69 -12.46
CA ARG A 275 -1.39 -27.66 -13.58
C ARG A 275 -0.55 -28.91 -13.30
N ASN A 276 -0.17 -29.14 -12.05
CA ASN A 276 0.63 -30.29 -11.63
C ASN A 276 -0.25 -31.56 -11.57
N GLU A 277 -0.14 -32.42 -12.59
CA GLU A 277 -0.83 -33.72 -12.76
C GLU A 277 0.12 -34.93 -12.83
#